data_AF-A0A0J7KAK7-F1
#
_entry.id   AF-A0A0J7KAK7-F1
#
_cell.length_a   1.000
_cell.length_b   1.000
_cell.length_c   1.000
_cell.angle_alpha   90.00
_cell.angle_beta   90.00
_cell.angle_gamma   90.00
#
_symmetry.space_group_name_H-M   'P 1'
#
loop_
_entity.id
_entity.type
_entity.pdbx_description
1 polymer ?
#
loop_
_entity_poly.entity_id
_entity_poly.type
_entity_poly.pdbx_seq_one_letter_code
_entity_poly.pdbx_strand_id
1 'polypeptide(L)'
;MSKDIEELIKECTTCQMHQRENIKEPIGSRPIPNYPFEIVASDLFYKESDYIVLADNYFGFIKFKKLYSTTTYEVIEFFKKSFLTHGIPKLFETDNRPVPIKRI
;
A
#
# COMPACT_ATOMS: atom_id res chain seq x y z
N MET A 1 43.83 -17.89 6.32
CA MET A 1 43.47 -18.52 5.03
C MET A 1 41.99 -18.39 4.72
N SER A 2 41.05 -18.90 5.53
CA SER A 2 39.61 -18.64 5.28
C SER A 2 39.21 -17.18 5.52
N LYS A 3 39.73 -16.55 6.57
CA LYS A 3 39.43 -15.15 6.92
C LYS A 3 39.86 -14.13 5.87
N ASP A 4 41.03 -14.32 5.27
CA ASP A 4 41.58 -13.40 4.27
C ASP A 4 40.73 -13.41 2.99
N ILE A 5 40.18 -14.58 2.64
CA ILE A 5 39.24 -14.73 1.51
C ILE A 5 37.90 -14.07 1.84
N GLU A 6 37.40 -14.22 3.07
CA GLU A 6 36.17 -13.53 3.51
C GLU A 6 36.32 -12.01 3.50
N GLU A 7 37.47 -11.48 3.92
CA GLU A 7 37.77 -10.05 3.93
C GLU A 7 37.88 -9.50 2.50
N LEU A 8 38.56 -10.20 1.60
CA LEU A 8 38.63 -9.86 0.18
C LEU A 8 37.25 -9.82 -0.48
N ILE A 9 36.36 -10.77 -0.15
CA ILE A 9 34.98 -10.81 -0.67
C ILE A 9 34.13 -9.66 -0.11
N LYS A 10 34.36 -9.26 1.15
CA LYS A 10 33.68 -8.11 1.77
C LYS A 10 34.12 -6.77 1.17
N GLU A 11 35.40 -6.62 0.83
CA GLU A 11 35.95 -5.40 0.24
C GLU A 11 35.66 -5.27 -1.27
N CYS A 12 35.33 -6.37 -1.95
CA CYS A 12 35.04 -6.36 -3.37
C CYS A 12 33.64 -5.79 -3.67
N THR A 13 33.58 -4.58 -4.22
CA THR A 13 32.34 -3.89 -4.64
C THR A 13 31.50 -4.72 -5.61
N THR A 14 32.11 -5.36 -6.60
CA THR A 14 31.40 -6.24 -7.55
C THR A 14 30.76 -7.42 -6.83
N CYS A 15 31.45 -8.02 -5.86
CA CYS A 15 30.90 -9.11 -5.05
C CYS A 15 29.73 -8.61 -4.19
N GLN A 16 29.88 -7.50 -3.47
CA GLN A 16 28.80 -6.96 -2.64
C GLN A 16 27.54 -6.59 -3.45
N MET A 17 27.69 -6.12 -4.69
CA MET A 17 26.56 -5.77 -5.57
C MET A 17 25.78 -6.98 -6.11
N HIS A 18 26.46 -8.13 -6.30
CA HIS A 18 25.89 -9.28 -7.02
C HIS A 18 25.79 -10.55 -6.17
N GLN A 19 26.43 -10.57 -5.00
CA GLN A 19 26.30 -11.64 -4.04
C GLN A 19 24.84 -11.76 -3.63
N ARG A 20 24.40 -12.99 -3.37
CA ARG A 20 23.08 -13.23 -2.78
C ARG A 20 23.05 -12.72 -1.34
N GLU A 21 22.90 -11.42 -1.17
CA GLU A 21 22.49 -10.81 0.08
C GLU A 21 21.05 -10.37 -0.07
N ASN A 22 20.13 -11.24 0.32
CA ASN A 22 18.75 -10.89 0.57
C ASN A 22 18.15 -12.01 1.42
N ILE A 23 18.48 -12.03 2.71
CA ILE A 23 17.46 -12.46 3.65
C ILE A 23 16.40 -11.39 3.49
N LYS A 24 15.30 -11.70 2.78
CA LYS A 24 14.16 -10.80 2.69
C LYS A 24 13.87 -10.38 4.12
N GLU A 25 13.92 -9.08 4.40
CA GLU A 25 13.54 -8.59 5.72
C GLU A 25 12.21 -9.25 6.10
N PRO A 26 12.10 -9.81 7.31
CA PRO A 26 10.86 -10.42 7.73
C PRO A 26 9.75 -9.38 7.59
N ILE A 27 8.65 -9.78 6.95
CA ILE A 27 7.50 -8.89 6.73
C ILE A 27 7.11 -8.34 8.11
N GLY A 28 7.26 -7.04 8.29
CA GLY A 28 6.92 -6.37 9.55
C GLY A 28 5.45 -6.61 9.88
N SER A 29 5.17 -7.00 11.13
CA SER A 29 3.81 -7.13 11.62
C SER A 29 3.13 -5.76 11.61
N ARG A 30 1.96 -5.69 10.97
CA ARG A 30 1.14 -4.48 10.99
C ARG A 30 0.40 -4.35 12.33
N PRO A 31 0.10 -3.13 12.81
CA PRO A 31 -0.73 -2.94 13.98
C PRO A 31 -2.12 -3.56 13.75
N ILE A 32 -2.58 -4.34 14.73
CA ILE A 32 -3.92 -4.94 14.70
C ILE A 32 -4.91 -3.86 15.19
N PRO A 33 -5.96 -3.55 14.42
CA PRO A 33 -6.98 -2.58 14.85
C PRO A 33 -7.77 -3.11 16.06
N ASN A 34 -8.22 -2.20 16.92
CA ASN A 34 -8.95 -2.50 18.15
C ASN A 34 -10.47 -2.38 17.99
N TYR A 35 -10.93 -1.62 17.00
CA TYR A 35 -12.33 -1.39 16.70
C TYR A 35 -12.55 -1.25 15.19
N PRO A 36 -13.77 -1.52 14.69
CA PRO A 36 -14.08 -1.36 13.27
C PRO A 36 -13.78 0.06 12.80
N PHE A 37 -13.22 0.15 11.61
CA PHE A 37 -12.87 1.41 10.96
C PHE A 37 -11.72 2.20 11.63
N GLU A 38 -10.97 1.62 12.59
CA GLU A 38 -9.75 2.26 13.14
C GLU A 38 -8.67 2.39 12.06
N ILE A 39 -8.43 1.32 11.31
CA ILE A 39 -7.45 1.24 10.24
C ILE A 39 -8.17 0.77 8.98
N VAL A 40 -8.14 1.60 7.94
CA VAL A 40 -8.77 1.29 6.66
C VAL A 40 -7.76 1.44 5.53
N ALA A 41 -7.81 0.52 4.58
CA ALA A 41 -6.95 0.52 3.39
C ALA A 41 -7.79 0.80 2.15
N SER A 42 -7.22 1.47 1.15
CA SER A 42 -7.88 1.71 -0.13
C SER A 42 -6.94 1.51 -1.31
N ASP A 43 -7.52 1.08 -2.43
CA ASP A 43 -6.80 0.87 -3.69
C ASP A 43 -7.71 1.16 -4.89
N LEU A 44 -7.08 1.44 -6.03
CA LEU A 44 -7.70 1.58 -7.34
C LEU A 44 -7.36 0.36 -8.20
N PHE A 45 -8.38 -0.33 -8.67
CA PHE A 45 -8.22 -1.51 -9.53
C PHE A 45 -9.08 -1.39 -10.80
N TYR A 46 -8.64 -2.08 -11.85
CA TYR A 46 -9.33 -2.11 -13.13
C TYR A 46 -9.97 -3.48 -13.35
N LYS A 47 -11.26 -3.47 -13.68
CA LYS A 47 -12.01 -4.65 -14.15
C LYS A 47 -13.06 -4.21 -15.16
N GLU A 48 -12.68 -4.14 -16.44
CA GLU A 48 -13.50 -3.58 -17.55
C GLU A 48 -13.89 -2.09 -17.38
N SER A 49 -13.58 -1.51 -16.22
CA SER A 49 -13.79 -0.14 -15.81
C SER A 49 -12.93 0.12 -14.58
N ASP A 50 -12.73 1.39 -14.23
CA ASP A 50 -12.04 1.77 -13.01
C ASP A 50 -12.94 1.58 -11.79
N TYR A 51 -12.37 1.06 -10.71
CA TYR A 51 -13.02 0.91 -9.42
C TYR A 51 -12.12 1.43 -8.31
N ILE A 52 -12.78 1.88 -7.25
CA ILE A 52 -12.16 2.15 -5.96
C ILE A 52 -12.67 1.18 -4.93
N VAL A 53 -11.78 0.67 -4.09
CA VAL A 53 -12.12 -0.18 -2.95
C VAL A 53 -11.65 0.46 -1.65
N LEU A 54 -12.43 0.28 -0.59
CA LEU A 54 -12.10 0.59 0.79
C LEU A 54 -12.31 -0.68 1.61
N ALA A 55 -11.28 -1.10 2.33
CA ALA A 55 -11.31 -2.28 3.18
C ALA A 55 -11.06 -1.88 4.64
N ASP A 56 -11.87 -2.39 5.55
CA ASP A 56 -11.67 -2.30 6.99
C ASP A 56 -10.77 -3.44 7.48
N ASN A 57 -9.66 -3.10 8.14
CA ASN A 57 -8.70 -4.10 8.61
C ASN A 57 -9.17 -4.85 9.87
N TYR A 58 -10.28 -4.45 10.51
CA TYR A 58 -10.79 -5.12 11.70
C TYR A 58 -11.68 -6.33 11.37
N PHE A 59 -12.77 -6.12 10.62
CA PHE A 59 -13.68 -7.20 10.23
C PHE A 59 -13.51 -7.69 8.79
N GLY A 60 -12.64 -7.06 8.00
CA GLY A 60 -12.54 -7.34 6.57
C GLY A 60 -13.76 -6.86 5.79
N PHE A 61 -14.48 -5.84 6.28
CA PHE A 61 -15.57 -5.22 5.52
C PHE A 61 -15.01 -4.54 4.27
N ILE A 62 -15.57 -4.84 3.10
CA ILE A 62 -15.12 -4.31 1.82
C ILE A 62 -16.24 -3.49 1.17
N LYS A 63 -15.92 -2.25 0.83
CA LYS A 63 -16.77 -1.35 0.05
C LYS A 63 -16.07 -1.01 -1.25
N PHE A 64 -16.72 -1.26 -2.39
CA PHE A 64 -16.19 -0.87 -3.68
C PHE A 64 -17.22 -0.07 -4.48
N LYS A 65 -16.72 0.80 -5.36
CA LYS A 65 -17.55 1.63 -6.24
C LYS A 65 -16.90 1.71 -7.63
N LYS A 66 -17.70 1.52 -8.67
CA LYS A 66 -17.31 1.84 -10.04
C LYS A 66 -17.11 3.36 -10.17
N LEU A 67 -15.98 3.77 -10.71
CA LEU A 67 -15.69 5.16 -11.03
C LEU A 67 -16.13 5.47 -12.46
N TYR A 68 -16.67 6.66 -12.67
CA TYR A 68 -16.92 7.18 -14.02
C TYR A 68 -15.63 7.73 -14.63
N SER A 69 -14.74 8.29 -13.80
CA SER A 69 -13.38 8.67 -14.16
C SER A 69 -12.48 8.62 -12.93
N THR A 70 -11.22 8.21 -13.11
CA THR A 70 -10.16 8.22 -12.09
C THR A 70 -9.65 9.62 -11.75
N THR A 71 -10.54 10.62 -11.70
CA THR A 71 -10.19 11.98 -11.26
C THR A 71 -10.08 12.04 -9.74
N THR A 72 -9.21 12.93 -9.24
CA THR A 72 -9.08 13.21 -7.81
C THR A 72 -10.43 13.60 -7.17
N TYR A 73 -11.28 14.34 -7.89
CA TYR A 73 -12.59 14.75 -7.39
C TYR A 73 -13.49 13.56 -7.06
N GLU A 74 -13.61 12.58 -7.97
CA GLU A 74 -14.49 11.44 -7.76
C GLU A 74 -13.99 10.53 -6.62
N VAL A 75 -12.67 10.38 -6.51
CA VAL A 75 -12.00 9.65 -5.43
C VAL A 75 -12.25 10.32 -4.07
N ILE A 76 -12.09 11.64 -3.98
CA ILE A 76 -12.38 12.41 -2.75
C ILE A 76 -13.84 12.26 -2.35
N GLU A 77 -14.78 12.37 -3.29
CA GLU A 77 -16.21 12.24 -3.00
C GLU A 77 -16.57 10.83 -2.51
N PHE A 78 -15.93 9.79 -3.03
CA PHE A 78 -16.07 8.42 -2.50
C PHE A 78 -15.61 8.31 -1.04
N PHE A 79 -14.45 8.88 -0.70
CA PHE A 79 -13.92 8.82 0.66
C PHE A 79 -14.74 9.65 1.63
N LYS A 80 -15.12 10.88 1.27
CA LYS A 80 -16.00 11.73 2.10
C LYS A 80 -17.28 11.00 2.47
N LYS A 81 -17.98 10.41 1.48
CA LYS A 81 -19.20 9.65 1.74
C LYS A 81 -18.96 8.45 2.64
N SER A 82 -17.85 7.74 2.45
CA SER A 82 -17.51 6.58 3.27
C SER A 82 -17.19 6.97 4.71
N PHE A 83 -16.41 8.03 4.91
CA PHE A 83 -16.04 8.52 6.25
C PHE A 83 -17.20 9.18 6.98
N LEU A 84 -18.13 9.83 6.27
CA LEU A 84 -19.38 10.30 6.86
C LEU A 84 -20.29 9.16 7.33
N THR A 85 -20.20 8.00 6.68
CA THR A 85 -21.05 6.83 7.00
C THR A 85 -20.51 6.02 8.19
N HIS A 86 -19.20 5.80 8.21
CA HIS A 86 -18.56 4.86 9.14
C HIS A 86 -17.71 5.54 10.23
N GLY A 87 -17.44 6.84 10.08
CA GLY A 87 -16.52 7.60 10.92
C GLY A 87 -15.18 7.87 10.22
N ILE A 88 -14.39 8.74 10.83
CA ILE A 88 -13.04 9.09 10.35
C ILE A 88 -12.07 8.05 10.90
N PRO A 89 -11.32 7.34 10.05
CA PRO A 89 -10.33 6.36 10.50
C PRO A 89 -9.15 7.04 11.18
N LYS A 90 -8.50 6.32 12.10
CA LYS A 90 -7.26 6.77 12.75
C LYS A 90 -6.05 6.62 11.83
N LEU A 91 -6.04 5.57 11.02
CA LEU A 91 -5.02 5.33 10.00
C LEU A 91 -5.71 5.00 8.67
N PHE A 92 -5.33 5.75 7.65
CA PHE A 92 -5.79 5.53 6.27
C PHE A 92 -4.60 5.16 5.40
N GLU A 93 -4.58 3.93 4.91
CA GLU A 93 -3.50 3.38 4.10
C GLU A 93 -3.91 3.35 2.63
N THR A 94 -3.10 3.96 1.76
CA THR A 94 -3.24 3.84 0.30
C THR A 94 -1.90 3.50 -0.31
N ASP A 95 -1.92 2.95 -1.51
CA ASP A 95 -0.70 2.95 -2.31
C ASP A 95 -0.37 4.40 -2.73
N ASN A 96 0.90 4.63 -3.09
CA ASN A 96 1.33 5.92 -3.62
C ASN A 96 1.12 5.98 -5.14
N ARG A 97 0.01 5.44 -5.65
CA ARG A 97 -0.27 5.52 -7.08
C ARG A 97 -0.58 6.96 -7.46
N PRO A 98 0.08 7.50 -8.49
CA PRO A 98 -0.32 8.78 -9.05
C PRO A 98 -1.72 8.63 -9.63
N VAL A 99 -2.66 9.41 -9.10
CA VAL A 99 -3.97 9.58 -9.70
C VAL A 99 -3.76 10.29 -11.04
N PRO A 100 -4.25 9.77 -12.19
CA PRO A 100 -4.06 10.42 -13.47
C PRO A 100 -4.64 11.85 -13.42
N ILE A 101 -3.76 12.83 -13.33
CA ILE A 101 -4.15 14.24 -13.42
C ILE A 101 -4.52 14.46 -14.89
N LYS A 102 -5.81 14.37 -15.23
CA LYS A 102 -6.30 14.92 -16.49
C LYS A 102 -6.11 16.43 -16.40
N ARG A 103 -5.04 16.94 -17.02
CA ARG A 103 -4.89 18.37 -17.27
C ARG A 103 -6.11 18.82 -18.06
N ILE A 104 -6.85 19.78 -17.49
CA ILE A 104 -7.91 20.53 -18.17
C ILE A 104 -7.25 21.38 -19.25
#